data_AF-Q3M729-F1
#
_entry.id   AF-Q3M729-F1
#
_cell.length_a   1.000
_cell.length_b   1.000
_cell.length_c   1.000
_cell.angle_alpha   90.00
_cell.angle_beta   90.00
_cell.angle_gamma   90.00
#
_symmetry.space_group_name_H-M   'P 1'
#
loop_
_entity.id
_entity.type
_entity.pdbx_description
1 polymer ?
#
loop_
_entity_poly.entity_id
_entity_poly.type
_entity_poly.pdbx_seq_one_letter_code
_entity_poly.pdbx_strand_id
1 'polypeptide(L)' 'MQSQQGYTTVNRPGDNGSFVAHISTMSGYHSWGKTPDQARGELIDVFEMIQQEYEENERSLQDSVELTSEEERHQLR' A
#
# COMPACT_ATOMS: atom_id res chain seq x y z
N MET A 1 10.96 -0.38 -16.00
CA MET A 1 11.48 0.61 -15.03
C MET A 1 10.26 1.26 -14.40
N GLN A 2 9.95 0.90 -13.17
CA GLN A 2 8.65 1.17 -12.56
C GLN A 2 8.43 2.66 -12.35
N SER A 3 7.19 3.08 -12.56
CA SER A 3 6.68 4.42 -12.32
C SER A 3 7.00 4.81 -10.88
N GLN A 4 7.93 5.76 -10.70
CA GLN A 4 7.94 6.62 -9.53
C GLN A 4 6.61 7.37 -9.56
N GLN A 5 5.55 6.79 -8.99
CA GLN A 5 4.38 7.56 -8.64
C GLN A 5 4.89 8.59 -7.63
N GLY A 6 4.98 9.84 -8.09
CA GLY A 6 5.59 10.94 -7.38
C GLY A 6 4.76 11.33 -6.17
N TYR A 7 4.84 10.54 -5.12
CA TYR A 7 4.24 10.88 -3.85
C TYR A 7 5.16 11.85 -3.14
N THR A 8 4.75 13.11 -3.08
CA THR A 8 5.43 14.12 -2.27
C THR A 8 5.26 13.74 -0.81
N THR A 9 6.33 13.22 -0.19
CA THR A 9 6.39 13.01 1.25
C THR A 9 6.62 14.34 1.94
N VAL A 10 5.71 14.73 2.83
CA VAL A 10 5.88 15.93 3.66
C VAL A 10 6.39 15.49 5.03
N ASN A 11 7.54 16.03 5.43
CA ASN A 11 8.13 15.77 6.74
C ASN A 11 7.97 17.00 7.64
N ARG A 12 7.41 16.82 8.85
CA ARG A 12 7.24 17.90 9.82
C ARG A 12 7.75 17.48 11.19
N PRO A 13 8.49 18.35 11.91
CA PRO A 13 8.80 18.12 13.31
C PRO A 13 7.49 18.15 14.12
N GLY A 14 7.30 17.15 14.98
CA GLY A 14 6.25 17.08 15.98
C GLY A 14 6.70 17.67 17.30
N ASP A 15 5.73 18.02 18.14
CA ASP A 15 5.95 18.74 19.41
C ASP A 15 6.81 17.95 20.44
N ASN A 16 6.94 16.63 20.25
CA ASN A 16 7.72 15.73 21.10
C ASN A 16 9.12 15.41 20.53
N GLY A 17 9.58 16.11 19.50
CA GLY A 17 10.86 15.86 18.85
C GLY A 17 10.86 14.66 17.88
N SER A 18 9.68 14.11 17.57
CA SER A 18 9.52 13.15 16.46
C SER A 18 9.32 13.87 15.13
N PHE A 19 9.39 13.12 14.05
CA PHE A 19 9.07 13.57 12.70
C PHE A 19 7.91 12.76 12.16
N VAL A 20 6.98 13.43 11.49
CA VAL A 20 5.82 12.79 10.85
C VAL A 20 6.00 12.88 9.34
N ALA A 21 5.88 11.73 8.66
CA ALA A 21 5.85 11.62 7.21
C ALA A 21 4.45 11.20 6.74
N HIS A 22 3.97 11.79 5.64
CA HIS A 22 2.69 11.43 5.01
C HIS A 22 2.70 11.70 3.51
N ILE A 23 1.80 11.03 2.79
CA ILE A 23 1.57 11.21 1.35
C ILE A 23 0.52 12.30 1.15
N SER A 24 0.86 13.40 0.46
CA SER A 24 -0.07 14.53 0.31
C SER A 24 -1.37 14.20 -0.42
N THR A 25 -1.35 13.21 -1.32
CA THR A 25 -2.51 12.81 -2.13
C THR A 25 -3.35 11.70 -1.51
N MET A 26 -2.91 11.10 -0.40
CA MET A 26 -3.58 9.97 0.24
C MET A 26 -3.80 10.29 1.72
N SER A 27 -5.04 10.61 2.07
CA SER A 27 -5.42 10.80 3.47
C SER A 27 -5.41 9.47 4.20
N GLY A 28 -4.78 9.43 5.38
CA GLY A 28 -4.86 8.27 6.29
C GLY A 28 -3.52 7.55 6.50
N TYR A 29 -2.53 7.74 5.62
CA TYR A 29 -1.22 7.11 5.78
C TYR A 29 -0.20 8.09 6.35
N HIS A 30 0.17 7.86 7.61
CA HIS A 30 1.18 8.63 8.32
C HIS A 30 2.10 7.67 9.07
N SER A 31 3.37 8.01 9.11
CA SER A 31 4.39 7.28 9.87
C SER A 31 5.24 8.26 10.67
N TRP A 32 5.79 7.78 11.78
CA TRP A 32 6.59 8.59 12.70
C TRP A 32 8.01 8.05 12.80
N GLY A 33 8.98 8.93 13.05
CA GLY A 33 10.37 8.54 13.27
C GLY A 33 11.11 9.55 14.16
N LYS A 34 12.26 9.17 14.70
CA LYS A 34 13.13 10.08 15.46
C LYS A 34 13.90 11.04 14.54
N THR A 35 14.01 10.69 13.26
CA THR A 35 14.60 11.52 12.21
C THR A 35 13.65 11.58 11.02
N PRO A 36 13.81 12.58 10.12
CA PRO A 36 13.04 12.64 8.90
C PRO A 36 13.16 11.38 8.04
N ASP A 37 14.37 10.83 7.93
CA ASP A 37 14.64 9.61 7.17
C ASP A 37 13.97 8.39 7.77
N GLN A 38 13.96 8.28 9.10
CA GLN A 38 13.26 7.19 9.77
C GLN A 38 11.75 7.27 9.48
N ALA A 39 11.14 8.45 9.66
CA ALA A 39 9.72 8.62 9.37
C ALA A 39 9.40 8.26 7.91
N ARG A 40 10.26 8.67 6.96
CA ARG A 40 10.11 8.34 5.54
C ARG A 40 10.26 6.84 5.26
N GLY A 41 11.24 6.17 5.86
CA GLY A 41 11.45 4.73 5.70
C GLY A 41 10.23 3.93 6.15
N GLU A 42 9.74 4.21 7.36
CA GLU A 42 8.53 3.58 7.89
C GLU A 42 7.29 3.83 7.01
N LEU A 43 7.20 4.99 6.35
CA LEU A 43 6.11 5.27 5.40
C LEU A 43 6.18 4.38 4.15
N ILE A 44 7.40 4.16 3.65
CA ILE A 44 7.67 3.33 2.48
C ILE A 44 7.34 1.88 2.80
N ASP A 45 7.81 1.37 3.94
CA ASP A 45 7.57 -0.02 4.36
C ASP A 45 6.06 -0.31 4.49
N VAL A 46 5.30 0.61 5.10
CA VAL A 46 3.83 0.50 5.18
C VAL A 46 3.19 0.52 3.79
N PHE A 47 3.70 1.36 2.88
CA PHE A 47 3.16 1.45 1.52
C PHE A 47 3.47 0.20 0.69
N GLU A 48 4.66 -0.39 0.84
CA GLU A 48 5.02 -1.67 0.21
C GLU A 48 4.15 -2.81 0.74
N MET A 49 3.95 -2.88 2.06
CA MET A 49 3.07 -3.88 2.68
C MET A 49 1.63 -3.78 2.14
N ILE A 50 1.07 -2.58 2.06
CA ILE A 50 -0.29 -2.36 1.57
C ILE A 50 -0.42 -2.71 0.09
N GLN A 51 0.54 -2.30 -0.74
CA GLN A 51 0.54 -2.67 -2.17
C GLN A 51 0.53 -4.19 -2.35
N GLN A 52 1.35 -4.91 -1.59
CA GLN A 52 1.36 -6.36 -1.61
C GLN A 52 -0.02 -6.92 -1.21
N GLU A 53 -0.63 -6.43 -0.12
CA GLU A 53 -1.97 -6.88 0.27
C GLU A 53 -3.02 -6.64 -0.83
N TYR A 54 -2.99 -5.49 -1.51
CA TYR A 54 -3.90 -5.23 -2.64
C TYR A 54 -3.67 -6.22 -3.79
N GLU A 55 -2.43 -6.45 -4.21
CA GLU A 55 -2.10 -7.40 -5.28
C GLU A 55 -2.53 -8.83 -4.94
N GLU A 56 -2.37 -9.26 -3.68
CA GLU A 56 -2.80 -10.57 -3.22
C GLU A 56 -4.33 -10.70 -3.22
N ASN A 57 -5.05 -9.67 -2.78
CA ASN A 57 -6.51 -9.65 -2.81
C ASN A 57 -7.06 -9.61 -4.25
N GLU A 58 -6.45 -8.83 -5.14
CA GLU A 58 -6.82 -8.80 -6.57
C GLU A 58 -6.61 -10.17 -7.22
N ARG A 59 -5.49 -10.84 -6.93
CA ARG A 59 -5.23 -12.21 -7.40
C ARG A 59 -6.24 -13.21 -6.87
N SER A 60 -6.55 -13.16 -5.58
CA SER A 60 -7.56 -14.03 -4.94
C SER A 60 -8.95 -13.84 -5.55
N LEU A 61 -9.32 -12.59 -5.87
CA LEU A 61 -10.57 -12.29 -6.58
C LEU A 61 -10.58 -12.86 -8.00
N GLN A 62 -9.47 -12.76 -8.74
CA GLN A 62 -9.34 -13.36 -10.07
C GLN A 62 -9.45 -14.88 -10.03
N ASP A 63 -8.74 -15.54 -9.11
CA ASP A 63 -8.78 -17.00 -8.92
C ASP A 63 -10.21 -17.48 -8.58
N SER A 64 -10.93 -16.72 -7.74
CA SER A 64 -12.33 -17.03 -7.39
C SER A 64 -13.27 -16.92 -8.59
N VAL A 65 -13.07 -15.91 -9.46
CA VAL A 65 -13.87 -15.74 -10.68
C VAL A 65 -13.56 -16.85 -11.69
N GLU A 66 -12.30 -17.24 -11.85
CA GLU A 66 -11.90 -18.34 -12.75
C GLU A 66 -12.52 -19.68 -12.32
N LEU A 67 -12.45 -20.02 -11.03
CA LEU A 67 -13.05 -21.26 -10.48
C LEU A 67 -14.56 -21.33 -10.73
N THR A 68 -15.30 -20.24 -10.50
CA THR A 68 -16.75 -20.23 -10.76
C THR A 68 -17.06 -20.47 -12.24
N SER A 69 -16.25 -19.94 -13.16
CA SER A 69 -16.47 -20.14 -14.60
C SER A 69 -16.16 -21.56 -15.08
N GLU A 70 -15.21 -22.26 -14.45
CA GLU A 70 -14.90 -23.67 -14.75
C GLU A 70 -15.93 -24.63 -14.15
N GLU A 71 -16.38 -24.39 -12.91
CA GLU A 71 -17.45 -25.17 -12.27
C GLU A 71 -18.77 -25.06 -13.03
N GLU A 72 -19.15 -23.86 -13.50
CA GLU A 72 -20.34 -23.68 -14.34
C GLU A 72 -20.23 -24.44 -15.67
N ARG A 73 -19.04 -24.49 -16.28
CA ARG A 73 -18.80 -25.27 -17.51
C ARG A 73 -18.88 -26.77 -17.30
N HIS A 74 -18.45 -27.27 -16.14
CA HIS A 74 -18.48 -28.69 -15.83
C HIS A 74 -19.88 -29.20 -15.45
N GLN A 75 -20.75 -28.34 -14.92
CA GLN A 75 -22.14 -28.65 -14.57
C GLN A 75 -23.10 -28.63 -15.78
N LEU A 76 -22.66 -28.11 -16.93
CA LEU A 76 -23.43 -28.02 -18.18
C LEU A 76 -23.15 -29.18 -19.16
N ARG A 77 -22.44 -30.24 -18.73
CA ARG A 77 -22.05 -31.38 -19.57
C ARG A 77 -22.77 -32.68 -19.21
#